data_AF-A0A7W3Z5Z8-F1
#
_entry.id   AF-A0A7W3Z5Z8-F1
#
_cell.length_a   1.000
_cell.length_b   1.000
_cell.length_c   1.000
_cell.angle_alpha   90.00
_cell.angle_beta   90.00
_cell.angle_gamma   90.00
#
_symmetry.space_group_name_H-M   'P 1'
#
loop_
_entity.id
_entity.type
_entity.pdbx_description
1 polymer ?
#
loop_
_entity_poly.entity_id
_entity_poly.type
_entity_poly.pdbx_seq_one_letter_code
_entity_poly.pdbx_strand_id
1 'polypeptide(L)' 'MNTVVNYFKKWTPMRYIRLALAILLTVQALDARLWVLLIPAAYLLIQAVFNFGCKNDSCRI' A
#
# COMPACT_ATOMS: atom_id res chain seq x y z
N MET A 1 2.08 -30.64 4.91
CA MET A 1 1.52 -29.60 4.01
C MET A 1 0.88 -28.54 4.90
N ASN A 2 1.09 -27.23 4.63
CA ASN A 2 0.39 -26.05 5.22
C ASN A 2 1.30 -24.97 5.88
N THR A 3 2.60 -24.91 5.59
CA THR A 3 3.46 -23.79 6.01
C THR A 3 3.52 -22.63 5.01
N VAL A 4 2.58 -22.56 4.05
CA VAL A 4 2.53 -21.53 3.01
C VAL A 4 1.49 -20.44 3.31
N VAL A 5 0.52 -20.72 4.19
CA VAL A 5 -0.64 -19.83 4.42
C VAL A 5 -0.30 -18.61 5.28
N ASN A 6 0.82 -18.62 6.01
CA ASN A 6 1.16 -17.54 6.96
C ASN A 6 1.88 -16.33 6.35
N TYR A 7 2.33 -16.40 5.09
CA TYR A 7 2.96 -15.26 4.41
C TYR A 7 1.95 -14.28 3.80
N PHE A 8 0.71 -14.71 3.58
CA PHE A 8 -0.42 -13.81 3.31
C PHE A 8 -1.01 -13.27 4.63
N LYS A 9 -0.12 -12.70 5.46
CA LYS A 9 -0.42 -12.03 6.74
C LYS A 9 -1.62 -11.10 6.54
N LYS A 10 -2.66 -11.29 7.36
CA LYS A 10 -3.99 -10.65 7.28
C LYS A 10 -3.91 -9.22 6.73
N TRP A 11 -4.60 -8.95 5.62
CA TRP A 11 -4.75 -7.60 5.09
C TRP A 11 -5.53 -6.75 6.09
N THR A 12 -4.89 -5.72 6.63
CA THR A 12 -5.52 -4.80 7.59
C THR A 12 -6.30 -3.71 6.84
N PRO A 13 -7.35 -3.12 7.45
CA PRO A 13 -8.09 -2.00 6.85
C PRO A 13 -7.18 -0.87 6.36
N MET A 14 -6.10 -0.58 7.08
CA MET A 14 -5.13 0.44 6.70
C MET A 14 -4.41 0.14 5.38
N ARG A 15 -4.14 -1.14 5.06
CA ARG A 15 -3.53 -1.52 3.77
C ARG A 15 -4.48 -1.21 2.60
N TYR A 16 -5.78 -1.44 2.78
CA TYR A 16 -6.78 -1.08 1.78
C TYR A 16 -6.90 0.44 1.59
N ILE A 17 -6.84 1.22 2.68
CA ILE A 17 -6.86 2.69 2.59
C ILE A 17 -5.64 3.21 1.83
N ARG A 18 -4.43 2.72 2.16
CA ARG A 18 -3.19 3.09 1.45
C ARG A 18 -3.26 2.73 -0.03
N LEU A 19 -3.77 1.54 -0.35
CA LEU A 19 -3.95 1.09 -1.74
C LEU A 19 -4.96 1.97 -2.50
N ALA A 20 -6.12 2.24 -1.91
CA ALA A 20 -7.13 3.11 -2.52
C ALA A 20 -6.57 4.51 -2.80
N LEU A 21 -5.84 5.08 -1.83
CA LEU A 21 -5.22 6.40 -2.00
C LEU A 21 -4.15 6.39 -3.09
N ALA A 22 -3.32 5.34 -3.17
CA ALA A 22 -2.34 5.18 -4.24
C ALA A 22 -3.00 5.13 -5.64
N ILE A 23 -4.12 4.41 -5.77
CA ILE A 23 -4.89 4.33 -7.02
C ILE A 23 -5.46 5.71 -7.37
N LEU A 24 -6.11 6.38 -6.42
CA LEU A 24 -6.70 7.71 -6.64
C LEU A 24 -5.66 8.75 -7.07
N LEU A 25 -4.48 8.75 -6.43
CA LEU A 25 -3.38 9.65 -6.81
C LEU A 25 -2.82 9.33 -8.19
N THR A 26 -2.76 8.05 -8.56
CA THR A 26 -2.32 7.63 -9.90
C THR A 26 -3.29 8.12 -10.97
N VAL A 27 -4.60 7.95 -10.75
CA VAL A 27 -5.64 8.45 -11.67
C VAL A 27 -5.56 9.97 -11.82
N GLN A 28 -5.42 10.70 -10.70
CA GLN A 28 -5.25 12.16 -10.74
C GLN A 28 -3.96 12.59 -11.44
N ALA A 29 -2.86 11.85 -11.27
CA ALA A 29 -1.60 12.12 -11.96
C ALA A 29 -1.75 12.00 -13.48
N LEU A 30 -2.54 11.03 -13.96
CA LEU A 30 -2.82 10.82 -15.38
C LEU A 30 -3.76 11.89 -15.94
N ASP A 31 -4.86 12.19 -15.23
CA ASP A 31 -5.88 13.14 -15.67
C ASP A 31 -5.35 14.58 -15.70
N ALA A 32 -4.76 15.04 -14.59
CA ALA A 32 -4.18 16.38 -14.49
C ALA A 32 -2.78 16.48 -15.15
N ARG A 33 -2.27 15.39 -15.74
CA ARG A 33 -0.90 15.26 -16.28
C ARG A 33 0.18 15.72 -15.27
N LEU A 34 -0.11 15.55 -13.98
CA LEU A 34 0.72 16.02 -12.88
C LEU A 34 1.61 14.88 -12.36
N TRP A 35 2.69 14.61 -13.09
CA TRP A 35 3.59 13.48 -12.85
C TRP A 35 4.24 13.47 -11.45
N VAL A 36 4.32 14.61 -10.77
CA VAL A 36 4.84 14.69 -9.40
C VAL A 36 4.01 13.87 -8.40
N LEU A 37 2.71 13.70 -8.64
CA LEU A 37 1.82 12.90 -7.79
C LEU A 37 2.09 11.40 -7.88
N LEU A 38 2.83 10.97 -8.91
CA LEU A 38 3.21 9.58 -9.11
C LEU A 38 4.25 9.14 -8.05
N ILE A 39 5.04 10.07 -7.49
CA ILE A 39 6.01 9.81 -6.42
C ILE A 39 5.30 9.35 -5.13
N PRO A 40 4.38 10.13 -4.52
CA PRO A 40 3.66 9.67 -3.33
C PRO A 40 2.74 8.48 -3.63
N ALA A 41 2.18 8.37 -4.84
CA ALA A 41 1.39 7.21 -5.25
C ALA A 41 2.22 5.92 -5.21
N ALA A 42 3.41 5.92 -5.82
CA ALA A 42 4.32 4.77 -5.81
C ALA A 42 4.76 4.41 -4.38
N TYR A 43 5.06 5.42 -3.55
CA TYR A 43 5.41 5.19 -2.15
C TYR A 43 4.28 4.52 -1.35
N LEU A 44 3.04 4.97 -1.49
CA LEU A 44 1.87 4.36 -0.84
C LEU A 44 1.59 2.94 -1.34
N LEU A 45 1.80 2.70 -2.63
CA LEU A 45 1.62 1.39 -3.25
C LEU A 45 2.64 0.37 -2.71
N ILE A 46 3.92 0.76 -2.64
CA ILE A 46 4.98 -0.04 -2.02
C ILE A 46 4.66 -0.33 -0.55
N GLN A 47 4.20 0.68 0.21
CA GLN A 47 3.79 0.48 1.60
C GLN A 47 2.59 -0.45 1.74
N ALA A 48 1.60 -0.40 0.83
CA ALA A 48 0.44 -1.28 0.87
C ALA A 48 0.81 -2.75 0.56
N VAL A 49 1.66 -2.98 -0.44
CA VAL A 49 2.05 -4.32 -0.89
C VAL A 49 3.07 -4.97 0.05
N PHE A 50 4.12 -4.24 0.44
CA PHE A 50 5.20 -4.77 1.27
C PHE A 50 4.99 -4.55 2.78
N ASN A 51 3.93 -3.84 3.17
CA ASN A 51 3.68 -3.44 4.57
C ASN A 51 4.88 -2.70 5.20
N PHE A 52 5.61 -1.95 4.37
CA PHE A 52 6.80 -1.20 4.77
C PHE A 52 6.37 0.02 5.62
N GLY A 53 7.12 0.34 6.67
CA GLY A 53 6.83 1.48 7.57
C GLY A 53 6.27 1.10 8.95
N CYS A 54 5.97 -0.17 9.20
CA CYS A 54 5.63 -0.67 10.54
C CYS A 54 6.91 -1.18 11.23
N LYS A 55 7.51 -0.36 12.11
CA LYS A 55 8.64 -0.77 12.97
C LYS A 55 8.13 -1.67 14.10
N ASN A 56 8.83 -2.78 14.40
CA ASN A 56 8.56 -3.68 15.53
C ASN A 56 7.13 -4.26 15.61
N ASP A 57 6.57 -4.78 14.51
CA ASP A 57 5.26 -5.47 14.51
C ASP A 57 4.09 -4.65 15.13
N SER A 58 4.23 -3.33 15.27
CA SER A 58 3.18 -2.44 15.83
C SER A 58 1.96 -2.28 14.92
N CYS A 59 1.95 -2.99 13.79
CA CYS A 59 0.81 -3.14 12.88
C CYS A 59 0.23 -4.57 12.92
N ARG A 60 0.40 -5.29 14.03
CA ARG A 60 -0.52 -6.37 14.38
C ARG A 60 -1.87 -5.72 14.72
N ILE A 61 -2.93 -6.22 14.08
CA ILE A 61 -4.31 -6.03 14.56
C ILE A 61 -4.39 -6.49 16.01
#